data_AF-A0A561V0D6-F1
#
_entry.id   AF-A0A561V0D6-F1
#
_cell.length_a   1.000
_cell.length_b   1.000
_cell.length_c   1.000
_cell.angle_alpha   90.00
_cell.angle_beta   90.00
_cell.angle_gamma   90.00
#
_symmetry.space_group_name_H-M   'P 1'
#
loop_
_entity.id
_entity.type
_entity.pdbx_description
1 polymer ?
#
loop_
_entity_poly.entity_id
_entity_poly.type
_entity_poly.pdbx_seq_one_letter_code
_entity_poly.pdbx_strand_id
1 'polypeptide(L)' 'MHSLGPHKAVTAAVVERADGPVTVAVTHLSSDHSPAGAARRDTELASLATGLAGVEGDVLLVGDFNDGGTARRPGWR' A
#
# COMPACT_ATOMS: atom_id res chain seq x y z
N MET A 1 -3.26 18.65 7.00
CA MET A 1 -2.42 17.47 7.28
C MET A 1 -3.03 16.28 6.55
N HIS A 2 -2.24 15.52 5.78
CA HIS A 2 -2.77 14.38 5.00
C HIS A 2 -3.21 13.24 5.93
N SER A 3 -4.25 12.50 5.57
CA SER A 3 -4.82 11.41 6.39
C SER A 3 -3.81 10.30 6.70
N LEU A 4 -2.83 10.09 5.83
CA LEU A 4 -1.75 9.11 6.01
C LEU A 4 -0.65 9.57 6.99
N GLY A 5 -0.61 10.84 7.40
CA GLY A 5 0.46 11.37 8.25
C GLY A 5 1.82 11.49 7.55
N PRO A 6 2.90 11.87 8.27
CA PRO A 6 4.17 12.29 7.65
C PRO A 6 5.05 11.15 7.11
N HIS A 7 4.78 9.90 7.52
CA HIS A 7 5.63 8.75 7.19
C HIS A 7 4.89 7.64 6.45
N LYS A 8 3.60 7.82 6.17
CA LYS A 8 2.82 6.91 5.32
C LYS A 8 2.44 7.71 4.09
N ALA A 9 2.89 7.20 2.95
CA ALA A 9 2.71 7.86 1.68
C ALA A 9 2.45 6.79 0.62
N VAL A 10 1.81 7.22 -0.46
CA VAL A 10 1.80 6.49 -1.72
C VAL A 10 2.55 7.32 -2.74
N THR A 11 3.38 6.68 -3.55
CA THR A 11 3.97 7.28 -4.74
C THR A 11 3.57 6.45 -5.93
N ALA A 12 3.16 7.08 -7.01
CA ALA A 12 2.74 6.40 -8.22
C ALA A 12 3.56 6.87 -9.42
N ALA A 13 3.87 5.93 -10.32
CA ALA A 13 4.48 6.22 -11.61
C ALA A 13 3.78 5.39 -12.69
N VAL A 14 3.62 5.98 -13.87
CA VAL A 14 3.17 5.25 -15.06
C VAL A 14 4.37 4.58 -15.69
N VAL A 15 4.25 3.28 -15.95
CA VAL A 15 5.27 2.46 -16.61
C VAL A 15 4.72 2.03 -17.97
N GLU A 16 5.38 2.49 -19.03
CA GLU A 16 5.07 2.06 -20.39
C GLU A 16 5.52 0.61 -20.61
N ARG A 17 4.64 -0.21 -21.19
CA ARG A 17 4.90 -1.62 -21.53
C ARG A 17 4.40 -1.92 -22.94
N ALA A 18 4.83 -3.03 -23.51
CA ALA A 18 4.42 -3.43 -24.88
C ALA A 18 2.92 -3.69 -25.02
N ASP A 19 2.24 -4.06 -23.94
CA ASP A 19 0.79 -4.29 -23.83
C ASP A 19 0.01 -3.04 -23.38
N GLY A 20 0.70 -1.92 -23.13
CA GLY A 20 0.12 -0.65 -22.70
C GLY A 20 0.62 -0.16 -21.33
N PRO A 21 0.35 1.10 -20.97
CA PRO A 21 0.80 1.67 -19.71
C PRO A 21 0.16 0.97 -18.50
N VAL A 22 0.91 0.88 -17.39
CA VAL A 22 0.38 0.51 -16.08
C VAL A 22 0.77 1.54 -15.04
N THR A 23 -0.13 1.91 -14.16
CA THR A 23 0.21 2.74 -13.01
C THR A 23 0.70 1.84 -11.87
N VAL A 24 1.95 2.01 -11.45
CA VAL A 24 2.50 1.33 -10.28
C VAL A 24 2.45 2.28 -9.10
N ALA A 25 1.63 1.95 -8.11
CA ALA A 25 1.52 2.68 -6.85
C ALA A 25 2.26 1.92 -5.75
N VAL A 26 3.25 2.57 -5.12
CA VAL A 26 4.05 2.02 -4.03
C VAL A 26 3.60 2.62 -2.71
N THR A 27 3.30 1.78 -1.72
CA THR A 27 2.86 2.20 -0.39
C THR A 27 3.69 1.59 0.74
N HIS A 28 3.63 2.23 1.91
CA HIS A 28 4.11 1.68 3.16
C HIS A 28 3.08 2.05 4.23
N LEU A 29 2.33 1.06 4.70
CA LEU A 29 1.21 1.24 5.63
C LEU A 29 1.63 1.21 7.09
N SER A 30 0.70 1.49 8.00
CA SER A 30 0.92 1.47 9.44
C SER A 30 1.44 0.12 9.94
N SER A 31 2.57 0.17 10.65
CA SER A 31 3.22 -1.01 11.23
C SER A 31 2.39 -1.65 12.34
N ASP A 32 2.64 -2.92 12.65
CA ASP A 32 1.99 -3.61 13.78
C ASP A 32 2.29 -2.98 15.16
N HIS A 33 3.40 -2.24 15.29
CA HIS A 33 3.70 -1.49 16.53
C HIS A 33 2.93 -0.17 16.65
N SER A 34 2.18 0.23 15.63
CA SER A 34 1.36 1.44 15.70
C SER A 34 0.13 1.19 16.57
N PRO A 35 -0.28 2.18 17.40
CA PRO A 35 -1.54 2.09 18.13
C PRO A 35 -2.71 1.84 17.16
N ALA A 36 -3.48 0.78 17.40
CA ALA A 36 -4.56 0.33 16.51
C ALA A 36 -4.09 0.05 15.06
N GLY A 37 -2.89 -0.51 14.87
CA GLY A 37 -2.25 -0.71 13.56
C GLY A 37 -3.16 -1.36 12.51
N ALA A 38 -3.85 -2.45 12.84
CA ALA A 38 -4.76 -3.13 11.92
C ALA A 38 -5.90 -2.20 11.42
N ALA A 39 -6.64 -1.56 12.33
CA ALA A 39 -7.72 -0.63 11.97
C ALA A 39 -7.21 0.60 11.19
N ARG A 40 -5.98 1.04 11.47
CA ARG A 40 -5.34 2.10 10.69
C ARG A 40 -5.05 1.65 9.27
N ARG A 41 -4.51 0.44 9.07
CA ARG A 41 -4.28 -0.10 7.73
C ARG A 41 -5.57 -0.21 6.92
N ASP A 42 -6.66 -0.64 7.53
CA ASP A 42 -7.97 -0.67 6.85
C ASP A 42 -8.37 0.73 6.35
N THR A 43 -8.21 1.74 7.21
CA THR A 43 -8.49 3.14 6.86
C THR A 43 -7.56 3.68 5.78
N GLU A 44 -6.26 3.35 5.86
CA GLU A 44 -5.25 3.74 4.87
C GLU A 44 -5.54 3.08 3.52
N LEU A 45 -5.84 1.78 3.48
CA LEU A 45 -6.22 1.03 2.29
C LEU A 45 -7.50 1.59 1.64
N ALA A 46 -8.53 1.89 2.43
CA ALA A 46 -9.75 2.51 1.93
C ALA A 46 -9.48 3.90 1.33
N SER A 47 -8.58 4.67 1.96
CA SER A 47 -8.16 5.98 1.44
C SER A 47 -7.38 5.84 0.13
N LEU A 48 -6.49 4.85 0.03
CA LEU A 48 -5.76 4.54 -1.21
C LEU A 48 -6.71 4.09 -2.32
N ALA A 49 -7.65 3.21 -2.02
CA ALA A 49 -8.66 2.76 -3.00
C ALA A 49 -9.49 3.95 -3.51
N THR A 50 -9.90 4.85 -2.62
CA THR A 50 -10.63 6.07 -3.00
C THR A 50 -9.79 6.97 -3.90
N GLY A 51 -8.53 7.20 -3.55
CA GLY A 51 -7.63 8.07 -4.33
C GLY A 51 -7.24 7.48 -5.69
N LEU A 52 -7.11 6.16 -5.78
CA LEU A 52 -6.72 5.46 -7.00
C LEU A 52 -7.91 5.15 -7.93
N ALA A 53 -9.15 5.24 -7.45
CA ALA A 53 -10.34 4.98 -8.27
C ALA A 53 -10.47 5.93 -9.49
N GLY A 54 -9.83 7.09 -9.46
CA GLY A 54 -9.78 8.04 -10.58
C GLY A 54 -8.63 7.83 -11.56
N VAL A 55 -7.76 6.85 -11.33
CA VAL A 55 -6.65 6.54 -12.24
C VAL A 55 -7.17 5.66 -13.37
N GLU A 56 -6.99 6.11 -14.61
CA GLU A 56 -7.38 5.34 -15.79
C GLU A 56 -6.44 4.16 -16.03
N GLY A 57 -7.00 3.03 -16.46
CA GLY A 57 -6.25 1.83 -16.80
C GLY A 57 -5.88 0.96 -15.60
N ASP A 58 -4.93 0.06 -15.82
CA ASP A 58 -4.50 -0.89 -14.80
C ASP A 58 -3.67 -0.20 -13.71
N VAL A 59 -3.99 -0.51 -12.46
CA VAL A 59 -3.24 -0.07 -11.28
C VAL A 59 -2.68 -1.27 -10.55
N LEU A 60 -1.35 -1.29 -10.38
CA LEU A 60 -0.64 -2.23 -9.55
C LEU A 60 -0.27 -1.57 -8.22
N LEU A 61 -0.92 -1.98 -7.12
CA LEU A 61 -0.58 -1.52 -5.77
C LEU A 61 0.39 -2.49 -5.11
N VAL A 62 1.57 -2.00 -4.73
CA VAL A 62 2.66 -2.79 -4.14
C VAL A 62 3.31 -2.07 -2.98
N GLY A 63 4.06 -2.80 -2.16
CA GLY A 63 4.87 -2.23 -1.07
C GLY A 63 4.69 -2.96 0.24
N ASP A 64 5.06 -2.32 1.35
CA ASP A 64 4.97 -2.90 2.68
C ASP A 64 3.63 -2.57 3.33
N PHE A 65 2.68 -3.50 3.20
CA PHE A 65 1.37 -3.41 3.81
C PHE A 65 1.41 -3.55 5.34
N ASN A 66 2.50 -4.03 5.92
CA ASN A 66 2.58 -4.33 7.35
C ASN A 66 1.40 -5.16 7.87
N ASP A 67 0.82 -6.04 7.04
CA ASP A 67 -0.37 -6.82 7.38
C ASP A 67 -0.06 -8.03 8.27
N GLY A 68 1.18 -8.12 8.75
CA GLY A 68 1.54 -8.94 9.91
C GLY A 68 1.23 -10.41 9.69
N GLY A 69 1.34 -10.90 8.45
CA GLY A 69 1.16 -12.31 8.14
C GLY A 69 1.89 -13.13 9.18
N THR A 70 1.13 -13.86 10.00
CA THR A 70 1.66 -14.86 10.93
C THR A 70 2.15 -16.05 10.11
N ALA A 71 3.02 -15.80 9.14
CA ALA A 71 3.98 -16.79 8.70
C ALA A 71 4.85 -17.06 9.92
N ARG A 72 4.42 -18.01 10.74
CA ARG A 72 5.29 -18.78 11.62
C ARG A 72 6.48 -19.14 10.75
N ARG A 73 7.60 -18.44 10.88
CA ARG A 73 8.81 -18.77 10.14
C ARG A 73 9.14 -20.22 10.51
N PRO A 74 9.07 -21.19 9.56
CA PRO A 74 9.57 -22.52 9.85
C PRO A 74 11.06 -22.34 10.17
N GLY A 75 11.48 -22.89 11.31
CA GLY A 75 12.79 -22.63 11.90
C GLY A 75 13.93 -22.67 10.90
N TRP A 76 14.68 -21.58 10.86
CA TRP A 76 16.07 -21.62 10.42
C TRP A 76 16.89 -21.89 11.67
N ARG A 77 17.43 -23.11 11.74
CA ARG A 77 18.53 -23.48 12.64
C ARG A 77 19.84 -22.98 12.05
#